data_AF-A0A150F2R0-F1
#
_entry.id   AF-A0A150F2R0-F1
#
_cell.length_a   1.000
_cell.length_b   1.000
_cell.length_c   1.000
_cell.angle_alpha   90.00
_cell.angle_beta   90.00
_cell.angle_gamma   90.00
#
_symmetry.space_group_name_H-M   'P 1'
#
loop_
_entity.id
_entity.type
_entity.pdbx_description
1 polymer ?
#
loop_
_entity_poly.entity_id
_entity_poly.type
_entity_poly.pdbx_seq_one_letter_code
_entity_poly.pdbx_strand_id
1 'polypeptide(L)'
;MEKINVNSVLRAWHLVEALSPSGVNGIGDELGRSYFLDGQQRKKTEKVLFSERPWERHHLKDSEKNFIQFRYYLGCFEQHKLVSYLRNLFQNNEEMINRDQKMLFSISFLVDQTGNYVKDSVFVPVLMYVMKLITEHLEVTYEDLMTTFRDQLKLFEEQVDAIL
;
A
#
# COMPACT_ATOMS: atom_id res chain seq x y z
N MET A 1 -14.18 24.13 -28.97
CA MET A 1 -13.33 23.16 -28.24
C MET A 1 -13.08 23.71 -26.85
N GLU A 2 -13.78 23.19 -25.85
CA GLU A 2 -13.44 23.44 -24.45
C GLU A 2 -12.07 22.84 -24.17
N LYS A 3 -11.16 23.62 -23.61
CA LYS A 3 -9.84 23.13 -23.21
C LYS A 3 -10.04 22.08 -22.13
N ILE A 4 -9.62 20.85 -22.41
CA ILE A 4 -9.44 19.81 -21.39
C ILE A 4 -8.71 20.46 -20.22
N ASN A 5 -9.36 20.50 -19.05
CA ASN A 5 -8.75 21.04 -17.86
C ASN A 5 -7.77 20.00 -17.34
N VAL A 6 -6.55 20.01 -17.90
CA VAL A 6 -5.45 19.10 -17.57
C VAL A 6 -5.24 19.00 -16.05
N ASN A 7 -5.51 20.07 -15.29
CA ASN A 7 -5.44 20.03 -13.83
C ASN A 7 -6.49 19.12 -13.19
N SER A 8 -7.71 19.03 -13.74
CA SER A 8 -8.75 18.14 -13.22
C SER A 8 -8.39 16.68 -13.41
N VAL A 9 -7.86 16.32 -14.59
CA VAL A 9 -7.41 14.95 -14.89
C VAL A 9 -6.24 14.55 -14.01
N LEU A 10 -5.22 15.42 -13.87
CA LEU A 10 -4.07 15.16 -13.01
C LEU A 10 -4.46 15.01 -11.53
N ARG A 11 -5.44 15.79 -11.06
CA ARG A 11 -5.97 15.66 -9.68
C ARG A 11 -6.71 14.35 -9.46
N ALA A 12 -7.53 13.93 -10.44
CA ALA A 12 -8.23 12.65 -10.37
C ALA A 12 -7.25 11.47 -10.36
N TRP A 13 -6.24 11.49 -11.23
CA TRP A 13 -5.17 10.48 -11.23
C TRP A 13 -4.39 10.46 -9.93
N HIS A 14 -3.97 11.62 -9.42
CA HIS A 14 -3.31 11.72 -8.13
C HIS A 14 -4.16 11.14 -6.98
N LEU A 15 -5.48 11.34 -7.01
CA LEU A 15 -6.39 10.75 -6.02
C LEU A 15 -6.45 9.22 -6.14
N VAL A 16 -6.56 8.69 -7.36
CA VAL A 16 -6.56 7.25 -7.62
C VAL A 16 -5.25 6.60 -7.14
N GLU A 17 -4.12 7.22 -7.46
CA GLU A 17 -2.81 6.78 -6.99
C GLU A 17 -2.70 6.80 -5.46
N ALA A 18 -3.15 7.89 -4.82
CA ALA A 18 -3.14 8.02 -3.37
C ALA A 18 -4.03 6.98 -2.66
N LEU A 19 -5.14 6.59 -3.29
CA LEU A 19 -6.05 5.56 -2.79
C LEU A 19 -5.60 4.13 -3.09
N SER A 20 -4.55 3.95 -3.90
CA SER A 20 -4.02 2.64 -4.20
C SER A 20 -3.49 1.97 -2.91
N PRO A 21 -3.94 0.74 -2.59
CA PRO A 21 -3.50 0.06 -1.39
C PRO A 21 -2.00 -0.25 -1.46
N SER A 22 -1.27 0.07 -0.40
CA SER A 22 0.17 -0.19 -0.32
C SER A 22 0.46 -1.63 0.07
N GLY A 23 1.25 -2.31 -0.77
CA GLY A 23 1.61 -3.72 -0.62
C GLY A 23 2.88 -3.95 0.21
N VAL A 24 2.91 -5.05 0.95
CA VAL A 24 4.13 -5.55 1.58
C VAL A 24 5.07 -6.05 0.49
N ASN A 25 6.26 -5.48 0.41
CA ASN A 25 7.26 -5.84 -0.60
C ASN A 25 8.13 -7.01 -0.13
N GLY A 26 8.80 -7.70 -1.06
CA GLY A 26 9.84 -8.69 -0.73
C GLY A 26 9.34 -10.02 -0.16
N ILE A 27 8.04 -10.29 -0.19
CA ILE A 27 7.50 -11.60 0.22
C ILE A 27 7.96 -12.66 -0.78
N GLY A 28 8.65 -13.68 -0.29
CA GLY A 28 9.21 -14.75 -1.13
C GLY A 28 10.59 -14.44 -1.72
N ASP A 29 11.05 -13.18 -1.63
CA ASP A 29 12.39 -12.79 -2.04
C ASP A 29 13.43 -13.21 -1.00
N GLU A 30 14.65 -13.47 -1.46
CA GLU A 30 15.81 -13.78 -0.63
C GLU A 30 16.96 -12.79 -0.84
N LEU A 31 17.67 -12.52 0.24
CA LEU A 31 18.94 -11.79 0.25
C LEU A 31 20.09 -12.80 0.15
N GLY A 32 21.02 -12.52 -0.77
CA GLY A 32 22.14 -13.39 -1.06
C GLY A 32 23.08 -13.58 0.13
N ARG A 33 23.56 -14.82 0.32
CA ARG A 33 24.51 -15.18 1.38
C ARG A 33 25.80 -14.36 1.41
N SER A 34 26.18 -13.76 0.29
CA SER A 34 27.39 -12.95 0.17
C SER A 34 27.34 -11.67 1.01
N TYR A 35 26.15 -11.21 1.39
CA TYR A 35 25.97 -10.00 2.20
C TYR A 35 26.21 -10.23 3.70
N PHE A 36 26.10 -11.47 4.20
CA PHE A 36 26.09 -11.77 5.63
C PHE A 36 27.36 -12.49 6.11
N LEU A 37 27.77 -12.22 7.36
CA LEU A 37 28.97 -12.83 7.96
C LEU A 37 28.89 -14.35 8.12
N ASP A 38 27.69 -14.85 8.40
CA ASP A 38 27.42 -16.28 8.61
C ASP A 38 27.36 -17.09 7.31
N GLY A 39 27.41 -16.42 6.15
CA GLY A 39 27.31 -17.05 4.84
C GLY A 39 25.95 -17.71 4.57
N GLN A 40 24.89 -17.31 5.26
CA GLN A 40 23.54 -17.83 5.08
C GLN A 40 22.65 -16.87 4.27
N GLN A 41 21.72 -17.44 3.50
CA GLN A 41 20.66 -16.65 2.87
C GLN A 41 19.65 -16.20 3.92
N ARG A 42 19.02 -15.05 3.69
CA ARG A 42 17.95 -14.54 4.57
C ARG A 42 16.75 -14.15 3.73
N LYS A 43 15.54 -14.41 4.24
CA LYS A 43 14.33 -13.90 3.61
C LYS A 43 14.33 -12.38 3.67
N LYS A 44 13.91 -11.72 2.59
CA LYS A 44 13.85 -10.25 2.54
C LYS A 44 12.70 -9.72 3.40
N THR A 45 11.61 -10.48 3.46
CA THR A 45 10.44 -10.17 4.27
C THR A 45 9.93 -11.42 4.96
N GLU A 46 9.73 -11.32 6.27
CA GLU A 46 9.19 -12.40 7.07
C GLU A 46 8.28 -11.88 8.18
N LYS A 47 7.47 -12.77 8.75
CA LYS A 47 6.67 -12.45 9.94
C LYS A 47 7.58 -12.51 11.16
N VAL A 48 7.58 -11.43 11.93
CA VAL A 48 8.34 -11.32 13.18
C VAL A 48 7.42 -10.92 14.32
N LEU A 49 7.72 -11.37 15.54
CA LEU A 49 7.10 -10.80 16.73
C LEU A 49 7.73 -9.44 17.05
N PHE A 50 6.96 -8.52 17.65
CA PHE A 50 7.47 -7.21 18.06
C PHE A 50 8.62 -7.28 19.08
N SER A 51 8.70 -8.36 19.84
CA SER A 51 9.78 -8.62 20.79
C SER A 51 11.07 -9.08 20.13
N GLU A 52 11.03 -9.48 18.85
CA GLU A 52 12.21 -9.89 18.13
C GLU A 52 13.05 -8.68 17.72
N ARG A 53 14.37 -8.91 17.67
CA ARG A 53 15.38 -7.91 17.37
C ARG A 53 16.21 -8.36 16.16
N PRO A 54 15.69 -8.19 14.93
CA PRO A 54 16.39 -8.64 13.72
C PRO A 54 17.82 -8.08 13.61
N TRP A 55 18.05 -6.84 14.06
CA TRP A 55 19.38 -6.22 14.05
C TRP A 55 20.44 -6.96 14.89
N GLU A 56 20.04 -7.78 15.86
CA GLU A 56 20.97 -8.63 16.64
C GLU A 56 21.36 -9.92 15.88
N ARG A 57 20.69 -10.25 14.77
CA ARG A 57 20.87 -11.52 14.03
C ARG A 57 21.39 -11.35 12.60
N HIS A 58 21.29 -10.15 12.04
CA HIS A 58 21.64 -9.86 10.65
C HIS A 58 22.89 -8.98 10.57
N HIS A 59 24.05 -9.61 10.71
CA HIS A 59 25.34 -8.92 10.62
C HIS A 59 25.91 -9.00 9.20
N LEU A 60 26.19 -7.83 8.62
CA LEU A 60 26.75 -7.70 7.27
C LEU A 60 28.25 -8.00 7.24
N LYS A 61 28.71 -8.60 6.15
CA LYS A 61 30.12 -8.95 5.95
C LYS A 61 31.02 -7.73 5.70
N ASP A 62 30.49 -6.73 5.00
CA ASP A 62 31.17 -5.47 4.70
C ASP A 62 30.28 -4.31 5.17
N SER A 63 30.29 -4.06 6.47
CA SER A 63 29.50 -3.01 7.13
C SER A 63 30.03 -1.59 6.87
N GLU A 64 31.21 -1.46 6.25
CA GLU A 64 31.76 -0.17 5.84
C GLU A 64 31.17 0.29 4.50
N LYS A 65 30.82 -0.65 3.61
CA LYS A 65 30.23 -0.35 2.29
C LYS A 65 28.73 -0.59 2.20
N ASN A 66 28.18 -1.42 3.09
CA ASN A 66 26.77 -1.79 3.08
C ASN A 66 26.14 -1.50 4.43
N PHE A 67 24.89 -1.06 4.43
CA PHE A 67 24.08 -0.90 5.63
C PHE A 67 22.78 -1.67 5.48
N ILE A 68 22.20 -2.07 6.60
CA ILE A 68 20.89 -2.74 6.64
C ILE A 68 19.88 -1.81 7.32
N GLN A 69 18.67 -1.77 6.77
CA GLN A 69 17.51 -1.13 7.39
C GLN A 69 16.36 -2.12 7.40
N PHE A 70 15.64 -2.13 8.52
CA PHE A 70 14.50 -3.00 8.72
C PHE A 70 13.22 -2.18 8.56
N ARG A 71 12.35 -2.61 7.65
CA ARG A 71 11.01 -2.02 7.50
C ARG A 71 9.99 -2.88 8.22
N TYR A 72 9.33 -2.31 9.21
CA TYR A 72 8.20 -2.93 9.88
C TYR A 72 6.93 -2.57 9.14
N TYR A 73 6.14 -3.59 8.80
CA TYR A 73 4.80 -3.45 8.26
C TYR A 73 3.81 -3.90 9.33
N LEU A 74 2.84 -3.05 9.69
CA LEU A 74 1.81 -3.36 10.67
C LEU A 74 0.42 -3.37 10.03
N GLY A 75 -0.51 -4.05 10.72
CA GLY A 75 -1.89 -4.20 10.25
C GLY A 75 -1.93 -4.83 8.87
N CYS A 76 -1.19 -5.93 8.69
CA CYS A 76 -1.10 -6.57 7.38
C CYS A 76 -2.34 -7.44 7.11
N PHE A 77 -2.93 -7.30 5.93
CA PHE A 77 -4.12 -8.04 5.50
C PHE A 77 -4.06 -8.35 4.01
N GLU A 78 -4.83 -9.35 3.57
CA GLU A 78 -4.92 -9.72 2.16
C GLU A 78 -5.85 -8.75 1.42
N GLN A 79 -5.52 -8.41 0.18
CA GLN A 79 -6.25 -7.46 -0.64
C GLN A 79 -7.74 -7.81 -0.77
N HIS A 80 -8.08 -9.09 -0.97
CA HIS A 80 -9.49 -9.49 -1.05
C HIS A 80 -10.29 -9.16 0.22
N LYS A 81 -9.67 -9.10 1.41
CA LYS A 81 -10.36 -8.74 2.66
C LYS A 81 -10.73 -7.26 2.68
N LEU A 82 -9.87 -6.40 2.15
CA LEU A 82 -10.18 -4.98 1.94
C LEU A 82 -11.33 -4.80 0.96
N VAL A 83 -11.30 -5.52 -0.16
CA VAL A 83 -12.38 -5.50 -1.16
C VAL A 83 -13.70 -5.93 -0.53
N SER A 84 -13.72 -7.06 0.19
CA SER A 84 -14.92 -7.53 0.91
C SER A 84 -15.43 -6.52 1.92
N TYR A 85 -14.54 -5.89 2.69
CA TYR A 85 -14.90 -4.87 3.67
C TYR A 85 -15.59 -3.67 3.01
N LEU A 86 -14.99 -3.12 1.94
CA LEU A 86 -15.57 -1.99 1.20
C LEU A 86 -16.93 -2.37 0.61
N ARG A 87 -17.07 -3.55 0.01
CA ARG A 87 -18.37 -4.00 -0.54
C ARG A 87 -19.45 -4.11 0.53
N ASN A 88 -19.12 -4.66 1.69
CA ASN A 88 -20.06 -4.75 2.82
C ASN A 88 -20.49 -3.37 3.31
N LEU A 89 -19.53 -2.45 3.44
CA LEU A 89 -19.78 -1.07 3.84
C LEU A 89 -20.74 -0.36 2.88
N PHE A 90 -20.63 -0.70 1.60
CA PHE A 90 -21.37 -0.13 0.50
C PHE A 90 -22.58 -0.97 0.04
N GLN A 91 -22.90 -2.07 0.74
CA GLN A 91 -23.98 -3.00 0.40
C GLN A 91 -23.95 -3.53 -1.06
N ASN A 92 -22.76 -3.66 -1.66
CA ASN A 92 -22.60 -4.11 -3.04
C ASN A 92 -22.45 -5.65 -3.16
N ASN A 93 -23.47 -6.30 -3.73
CA ASN A 93 -23.55 -7.75 -3.94
C ASN A 93 -23.32 -8.22 -5.40
N GLU A 94 -22.91 -7.33 -6.31
CA GLU A 94 -22.97 -7.56 -7.76
C GLU A 94 -21.92 -8.54 -8.36
N GLU A 95 -20.86 -8.97 -7.65
CA GLU A 95 -19.73 -9.67 -8.30
C GLU A 95 -19.02 -10.72 -7.42
N MET A 96 -18.41 -11.71 -8.09
CA MET A 96 -17.53 -12.72 -7.47
C MET A 96 -16.21 -12.07 -6.99
N ILE A 97 -15.87 -12.26 -5.72
CA ILE A 97 -14.62 -11.72 -5.16
C ILE A 97 -13.43 -12.52 -5.70
N ASN A 98 -12.58 -11.88 -6.50
CA ASN A 98 -11.24 -12.39 -6.79
C ASN A 98 -10.47 -12.50 -5.47
N ARG A 99 -10.05 -13.72 -5.11
CA ARG A 99 -9.30 -14.00 -3.89
C ARG A 99 -7.83 -13.63 -4.04
N ASP A 100 -7.57 -12.37 -4.39
CA ASP A 100 -6.22 -11.83 -4.43
C ASP A 100 -5.59 -11.90 -3.02
N GLN A 101 -4.50 -12.64 -2.92
CA GLN A 101 -3.74 -12.87 -1.69
C GLN A 101 -2.59 -11.88 -1.49
N LYS A 102 -2.48 -10.86 -2.35
CA LYS A 102 -1.50 -9.80 -2.16
C LYS A 102 -1.64 -9.21 -0.76
N MET A 103 -0.54 -9.24 -0.01
CA MET A 103 -0.48 -8.68 1.34
C MET A 103 -0.33 -7.17 1.28
N LEU A 104 -1.23 -6.47 1.95
CA LEU A 104 -1.25 -5.04 2.16
C LEU A 104 -0.85 -4.72 3.61
N PHE A 105 -0.58 -3.45 3.92
CA PHE A 105 -0.29 -2.98 5.28
C PHE A 105 -0.99 -1.64 5.56
N SER A 106 -1.24 -1.35 6.84
CA SER A 106 -1.88 -0.11 7.27
C SER A 106 -0.90 0.99 7.70
N ILE A 107 0.29 0.60 8.17
CA ILE A 107 1.37 1.53 8.53
C ILE A 107 2.71 0.81 8.35
N SER A 108 3.74 1.57 7.99
CA SER A 108 5.11 1.08 8.02
C SER A 108 6.06 2.10 8.64
N PHE A 109 7.19 1.64 9.15
CA PHE A 109 8.28 2.50 9.60
C PHE A 109 9.62 1.79 9.47
N LEU A 110 10.71 2.54 9.61
CA LEU A 110 12.07 2.02 9.50
C LEU A 110 12.76 1.99 10.87
N VAL A 111 13.56 0.95 11.04
CA VAL A 111 14.51 0.76 12.14
C VAL A 111 15.90 0.54 11.53
N ASP A 112 16.91 1.18 12.10
CA ASP A 112 18.28 1.04 11.63
C ASP A 112 18.94 -0.27 12.08
N GLN A 113 20.18 -0.47 11.65
CA GLN A 113 21.01 -1.62 12.00
C GLN A 113 21.37 -1.76 13.48
N THR A 114 21.04 -0.78 14.31
CA THR A 114 21.25 -0.79 15.76
C THR A 114 19.95 -0.95 16.55
N GLY A 115 18.81 -1.02 15.88
CA GLY A 115 17.50 -1.12 16.52
C GLY A 115 16.86 0.23 16.84
N ASN A 116 17.43 1.35 16.38
CA ASN A 116 16.86 2.67 16.61
C ASN A 116 15.83 3.01 15.52
N TYR A 117 14.73 3.63 15.94
CA TYR A 117 13.75 4.19 15.03
C TYR A 117 14.38 5.25 14.13
N VAL A 118 14.18 5.13 12.82
CA VAL A 118 14.60 6.16 11.86
C VAL A 118 13.57 7.27 11.87
N LYS A 119 13.99 8.47 12.27
CA LYS A 119 13.11 9.64 12.34
C LYS A 119 12.41 9.89 11.00
N ASP A 120 11.16 10.32 11.06
CA ASP A 120 10.32 10.67 9.90
C ASP A 120 10.10 9.52 8.89
N SER A 121 10.33 8.28 9.30
CA SER A 121 10.17 7.09 8.44
C SER A 121 8.77 6.47 8.45
N VAL A 122 7.88 6.94 9.35
CA VAL A 122 6.50 6.48 9.41
C VAL A 122 5.77 6.83 8.12
N PHE A 123 5.14 5.82 7.54
CA PHE A 123 4.30 5.94 6.37
C PHE A 123 2.96 5.26 6.64
N VAL A 124 1.87 6.02 6.46
CA VAL A 124 0.49 5.54 6.54
C VAL A 124 -0.14 5.75 5.16
N PRO A 125 -0.61 4.70 4.47
CA PRO A 125 -1.29 4.85 3.19
C PRO A 125 -2.52 5.74 3.33
N VAL A 126 -2.72 6.68 2.40
CA VAL A 126 -3.85 7.63 2.41
C VAL A 126 -5.19 6.91 2.46
N LEU A 127 -5.30 5.75 1.80
CA LEU A 127 -6.46 4.86 1.89
C LEU A 127 -6.90 4.59 3.33
N MET A 128 -5.98 4.38 4.28
CA MET A 128 -6.34 4.09 5.68
C MET A 128 -7.00 5.29 6.36
N TYR A 129 -6.56 6.50 6.04
CA TYR A 129 -7.18 7.73 6.53
C TYR A 129 -8.58 7.91 5.94
N VAL A 130 -8.73 7.67 4.63
CA VAL A 130 -10.02 7.74 3.95
C VAL A 130 -11.00 6.69 4.51
N MET A 131 -10.54 5.46 4.76
CA MET A 131 -11.36 4.44 5.43
C MET A 131 -11.86 4.88 6.81
N LYS A 132 -11.00 5.57 7.59
CA LYS A 132 -11.39 6.14 8.88
C LYS A 132 -12.48 7.19 8.72
N LEU A 133 -12.31 8.14 7.80
CA LEU A 133 -13.29 9.19 7.52
C LEU A 133 -14.63 8.62 7.08
N ILE A 134 -14.61 7.64 6.17
CA ILE A 134 -15.80 6.95 5.70
C ILE A 134 -16.52 6.29 6.90
N THR A 135 -15.80 5.58 7.76
CA THR A 135 -16.37 4.92 8.95
C THR A 135 -16.96 5.92 9.95
N GLU A 136 -16.38 7.11 10.08
CA GLU A 136 -16.80 8.14 11.05
C GLU A 136 -17.93 9.05 10.53
N HIS A 137 -18.17 9.13 9.22
CA HIS A 137 -19.02 10.17 8.60
C HIS A 137 -19.97 9.69 7.49
N LEU A 138 -20.23 8.39 7.35
CA LEU A 138 -21.05 7.87 6.25
C LEU A 138 -22.55 8.23 6.36
N GLU A 139 -22.96 9.23 5.57
CA GLU A 139 -24.32 9.40 5.00
C GLU A 139 -24.35 9.21 3.47
N VAL A 140 -23.24 8.78 2.84
CA VAL A 140 -23.13 8.67 1.36
C VAL A 140 -23.28 7.21 0.92
N THR A 141 -24.23 6.92 0.02
CA THR A 141 -24.42 5.55 -0.47
C THR A 141 -23.38 5.17 -1.52
N TYR A 142 -23.18 3.86 -1.73
CA TYR A 142 -22.31 3.37 -2.80
C TYR A 142 -22.75 3.85 -4.18
N GLU A 143 -24.05 3.93 -4.38
CA GLU A 143 -24.66 4.33 -5.65
C GLU A 143 -24.31 5.80 -5.96
N ASP A 144 -24.30 6.68 -4.96
CA ASP A 144 -23.87 8.08 -5.11
C ASP A 144 -22.39 8.19 -5.48
N LEU A 145 -21.54 7.40 -4.80
CA LEU A 145 -20.10 7.36 -5.05
C LEU A 145 -19.80 6.85 -6.47
N MET A 146 -20.46 5.76 -6.88
CA MET A 146 -20.26 5.14 -8.19
C MET A 146 -20.87 5.96 -9.32
N THR A 147 -21.97 6.66 -9.09
CA THR A 147 -22.54 7.60 -10.08
C THR A 147 -21.53 8.71 -10.37
N THR A 148 -20.99 9.33 -9.30
CA THR A 148 -19.96 10.36 -9.44
C THR A 148 -18.71 9.84 -10.15
N PHE A 149 -18.23 8.64 -9.80
CA PHE A 149 -17.09 8.03 -10.46
C PHE A 149 -17.36 7.71 -11.95
N ARG A 150 -18.51 7.11 -12.27
CA ARG A 150 -18.89 6.76 -13.65
C ARG A 150 -19.07 8.00 -14.52
N ASP A 151 -19.65 9.07 -13.98
CA ASP A 151 -19.78 10.35 -14.69
C ASP A 151 -18.40 10.95 -15.00
N GLN A 152 -17.48 10.92 -14.04
CA GLN A 152 -16.10 11.38 -14.27
C GLN A 152 -15.31 10.48 -15.23
N LEU A 153 -15.51 9.16 -15.16
CA LEU A 153 -14.89 8.20 -16.07
C LEU A 153 -15.41 8.38 -17.51
N LYS A 154 -16.72 8.56 -17.68
CA LYS A 154 -17.34 8.84 -18.98
C LYS A 154 -16.84 10.16 -19.57
N LEU A 155 -16.74 11.21 -18.76
CA LEU A 155 -16.13 12.47 -19.18
C LEU A 155 -14.67 12.30 -19.60
N PHE A 156 -13.92 11.43 -18.93
CA PHE A 156 -12.54 11.10 -19.31
C PHE A 156 -12.48 10.34 -20.64
N GLU A 157 -13.32 9.31 -20.83
CA GLU A 157 -13.40 8.53 -22.07
C GLU A 157 -13.81 9.40 -23.26
N GLU A 158 -14.83 10.25 -23.10
CA GLU A 158 -15.28 11.21 -24.13
C GLU A 158 -14.17 12.22 -24.49
N GLN A 159 -13.33 12.61 -23.53
CA GLN A 159 -12.19 13.49 -23.77
C GLN A 159 -11.04 12.77 -24.49
N VAL A 160 -10.79 11.49 -24.19
CA VAL A 160 -9.77 10.69 -24.86
C VAL A 160 -10.17 10.40 -26.31
N ASP A 161 -11.42 10.03 -26.56
CA ASP A 161 -11.96 9.79 -27.90
C ASP A 161 -11.97 11.07 -28.76
N ALA A 162 -12.10 12.25 -28.15
CA ALA A 162 -12.02 13.53 -28.85
C ALA A 162 -10.58 13.95 -29.22
N ILE A 163 -9.56 13.28 -28.67
CA ILE A 163 -8.14 13.55 -28.94
C ILE A 163 -7.56 12.55 -29.96
N LEU A 164 -8.15 11.36 -30.10
CA LEU A 164 -7.76 10.33 -31.08
C LEU A 164 -8.49 10.50 -32.42
#